data_AF-A0A535JEZ0-F1
#
_entry.id   AF-A0A535JEZ0-F1
#
_cell.length_a   1.000
_cell.length_b   1.000
_cell.length_c   1.000
_cell.angle_alpha   90.00
_cell.angle_beta   90.00
_cell.angle_gamma   90.00
#
_symmetry.space_group_name_H-M   'P 1'
#
loop_
_entity.id
_entity.type
_entity.pdbx_description
1 polymer ?
#
loop_
_entity_poly.entity_id
_entity_poly.type
_entity_poly.pdbx_seq_one_letter_code
_entity_poly.pdbx_strand_id
1 'polypeptide(L)' 'MNGELAPGTYRAKNGDFIHCHDDYEGHSQIDVEHGDGSRTSVDMTVLRDAVRVSDDPEWPLAHPRFVGVMRFD' A
#
# COMPACT_ATOMS: atom_id res chain seq x y z
N MET A 1 -22.11 2.44 -7.70
CA MET A 1 -21.16 1.36 -7.36
C MET A 1 -20.36 1.88 -6.19
N ASN A 2 -20.77 1.54 -4.97
CA ASN A 2 -20.00 1.90 -3.78
C ASN A 2 -18.83 0.92 -3.76
N GLY A 3 -17.72 1.33 -4.38
CA GLY A 3 -16.50 0.52 -4.40
C GLY A 3 -15.95 0.48 -2.99
N GLU A 4 -16.28 -0.56 -2.25
CA GLU A 4 -15.52 -0.94 -1.06
C GLU A 4 -14.06 -1.03 -1.50
N LEU A 5 -13.21 -0.22 -0.87
CA LEU A 5 -11.80 -0.19 -1.19
C LEU A 5 -11.20 -1.53 -0.81
N ALA A 6 -10.77 -2.28 -1.82
CA ALA A 6 -10.12 -3.55 -1.59
C ALA A 6 -8.76 -3.29 -0.92
N PRO A 7 -8.37 -4.11 0.07
CA PRO A 7 -7.02 -4.11 0.61
C PRO A 7 -5.97 -4.16 -0.49
N GLY A 8 -4.88 -3.43 -0.31
CA GLY A 8 -3.79 -3.36 -1.29
C GLY A 8 -3.06 -2.03 -1.26
N THR A 9 -2.02 -1.94 -2.10
CA THR A 9 -1.24 -0.71 -2.26
C THR A 9 -1.66 0.06 -3.50
N TYR A 10 -1.83 1.36 -3.30
CA TYR A 10 -2.14 2.34 -4.32
C TYR A 10 -1.01 3.35 -4.42
N ARG A 11 -0.86 3.96 -5.60
CA ARG A 11 0.12 5.01 -5.84
C ARG A 11 -0.60 6.32 -6.11
N ALA A 12 -0.29 7.32 -5.29
CA ALA A 12 -0.78 8.68 -5.46
C ALA A 12 -0.02 9.41 -6.58
N LYS A 13 -0.63 10.48 -7.11
CA LYS A 13 -0.02 11.32 -8.17
C LYS A 13 1.28 11.99 -7.75
N ASN A 14 1.45 12.27 -6.45
CA ASN A 14 2.67 12.85 -5.89
C ASN A 14 3.80 11.81 -5.73
N GLY A 15 3.53 10.54 -5.99
CA GLY A 15 4.50 9.45 -5.88
C GLY A 15 4.42 8.66 -4.58
N ASP A 16 3.62 9.09 -3.60
CA ASP A 16 3.43 8.39 -2.33
C ASP A 16 2.73 7.05 -2.52
N PHE A 17 3.04 6.10 -1.62
CA PHE A 17 2.31 4.85 -1.52
C PHE A 17 1.20 4.98 -0.50
N ILE A 18 0.02 4.48 -0.83
CA ILE A 18 -1.13 4.42 0.06
C ILE A 18 -1.43 2.96 0.29
N HIS A 19 -1.27 2.52 1.53
CA HIS A 19 -1.50 1.16 1.99
C HIS A 19 -2.90 1.10 2.59
N CYS A 20 -3.76 0.23 2.05
CA CYS A 20 -5.11 0.01 2.55
C CYS A 20 -5.18 -1.41 3.13
N HIS A 21 -5.48 -1.52 4.41
CA HIS A 21 -5.61 -2.80 5.12
C HIS A 21 -6.86 -2.80 5.97
N ASP A 22 -7.36 -3.99 6.29
CA ASP A 22 -8.44 -4.13 7.26
C ASP A 22 -7.81 -4.44 8.62
N ASP A 23 -8.30 -3.76 9.67
CA ASP A 23 -7.95 -4.08 11.04
C ASP A 23 -8.61 -5.39 11.50
N TYR A 24 -8.29 -5.83 12.71
CA TYR A 24 -8.86 -7.06 13.29
C TYR A 24 -10.38 -7.00 13.50
N GLU A 25 -10.98 -5.81 13.48
CA GLU A 25 -12.42 -5.58 13.60
C GLU A 25 -13.10 -5.47 12.22
N GLY A 26 -12.33 -5.50 11.13
CA GLY A 26 -12.80 -5.37 9.75
C GLY A 26 -13.00 -3.93 9.31
N HIS A 27 -12.41 -2.96 10.00
CA HIS A 27 -12.39 -1.57 9.56
C HIS A 27 -11.21 -1.30 8.65
N SER A 28 -11.45 -0.60 7.54
CA SER A 28 -10.38 -0.19 6.64
C SER A 28 -9.53 0.90 7.28
N GLN A 29 -8.26 0.59 7.49
CA GLN A 29 -7.22 1.52 7.90
C GLN A 29 -6.36 1.87 6.68
N ILE A 30 -5.95 3.14 6.59
CA ILE A 30 -5.17 3.65 5.48
C ILE A 30 -3.95 4.37 6.02
N ASP A 31 -2.79 3.97 5.51
CA ASP A 31 -1.51 4.59 5.80
C ASP A 31 -0.86 5.10 4.52
N VAL A 32 -0.37 6.33 4.54
CA VAL A 32 0.43 6.90 3.46
C VAL A 32 1.89 6.79 3.82
N GLU A 33 2.68 6.18 2.95
CA GLU A 33 4.13 6.17 3.00
C GLU A 33 4.67 7.22 2.02
N HIS A 34 5.35 8.21 2.59
CA HIS A 34 5.94 9.30 1.84
C HIS A 34 7.30 8.91 1.28
N GLY A 35 7.79 9.66 0.30
CA GLY A 35 9.10 9.40 -0.33
C GLY A 35 10.31 9.46 0.62
N ASP A 36 10.16 10.03 1.82
CA ASP A 36 11.18 10.01 2.88
C ASP A 36 11.11 8.77 3.80
N GLY A 37 10.16 7.87 3.55
CA GLY A 37 9.91 6.66 4.34
C GLY A 37 9.07 6.87 5.59
N SER A 38 8.62 8.10 5.87
CA SER A 38 7.69 8.35 6.97
C SER A 38 6.28 7.84 6.62
N ARG A 39 5.52 7.46 7.65
CA ARG A 39 4.15 6.95 7.53
C ARG A 39 3.15 7.80 8.29
N THR A 40 2.02 8.11 7.65
CA THR A 40 0.91 8.89 8.22
C THR A 40 -0.40 8.14 8.03
N SER A 41 -1.17 7.94 9.10
CA SER A 41 -2.51 7.36 8.98
C SER A 41 -3.51 8.45 8.57
N VAL A 42 -4.36 8.14 7.60
CA VAL A 42 -5.27 9.09 6.95
C VAL A 42 -6.63 8.46 6.68
N ASP A 43 -7.59 9.29 6.29
CA ASP A 43 -8.90 8.83 5.85
C ASP A 43 -8.94 8.46 4.35
N MET A 44 -10.03 7.80 3.94
CA MET A 44 -10.24 7.29 2.57
C MET A 44 -10.22 8.36 1.47
N THR A 45 -10.32 9.66 1.79
CA THR A 45 -10.37 10.71 0.76
C THR A 45 -9.08 10.82 -0.05
N VAL A 46 -7.95 10.35 0.50
CA VAL A 46 -6.64 10.36 -0.19
C VAL A 46 -6.59 9.49 -1.44
N LEU A 47 -7.53 8.54 -1.58
CA LEU A 47 -7.56 7.56 -2.67
C LEU A 47 -8.25 8.06 -3.94
N ARG A 48 -8.88 9.24 -3.92
CA ARG A 48 -9.66 9.78 -5.06
C ARG A 48 -8.91 9.83 -6.40
N ASP A 49 -7.59 9.96 -6.35
CA ASP A 49 -6.71 10.06 -7.52
C ASP A 49 -5.61 9.01 -7.54
N ALA A 50 -5.67 8.03 -6.65
CA ALA A 50 -4.66 6.99 -6.52
C ALA A 50 -4.97 5.81 -7.44
N VAL A 51 -3.93 5.20 -7.99
CA VAL A 51 -4.04 4.02 -8.86
C VAL A 51 -3.54 2.80 -8.10
N ARG A 52 -4.32 1.72 -8.09
CA ARG A 52 -3.88 0.47 -7.47
C ARG A 52 -2.68 -0.09 -8.22
N VAL A 53 -1.62 -0.42 -7.47
CA VAL A 53 -0.37 -0.96 -8.01
C VAL A 53 -0.08 -2.37 -7.51
N SER A 54 -0.70 -2.79 -6.39
CA SER A 54 -0.56 -4.12 -5.82
C SER A 54 -1.84 -4.56 -5.09
N ASP A 55 -2.14 -5.85 -5.13
CA ASP A 55 -3.14 -6.48 -4.26
C ASP A 55 -2.61 -6.70 -2.82
N ASP A 56 -1.30 -6.67 -2.63
CA ASP A 56 -0.64 -6.80 -1.33
C ASP A 56 -0.57 -5.42 -0.65
N PRO A 57 -1.20 -5.23 0.53
CA PRO A 57 -1.19 -3.97 1.27
C PRO A 57 0.14 -3.66 1.96
N GLU A 58 1.07 -4.60 2.00
CA GLU A 58 2.43 -4.39 2.54
C GLU A 58 3.45 -4.10 1.43
N TRP A 59 3.01 -3.96 0.18
CA TRP A 59 3.88 -3.70 -0.95
C TRP A 59 4.23 -2.21 -1.08
N PRO A 60 5.46 -1.84 -1.47
CA PRO A 60 6.63 -2.70 -1.54
C PRO A 60 7.08 -3.02 -0.11
N LEU A 61 7.43 -4.28 0.14
CA LEU A 61 7.87 -4.69 1.47
C LEU A 61 9.02 -3.77 1.93
N ALA A 62 8.84 -3.13 3.08
CA ALA A 62 9.90 -2.35 3.73
C ALA A 62 11.19 -3.17 3.93
N HIS A 63 11.06 -4.50 3.91
CA HIS A 63 12.15 -5.45 3.88
C HIS A 63 12.10 -6.26 2.59
N PRO A 64 13.10 -6.18 1.69
CA PRO A 64 13.12 -7.04 0.53
C PRO A 64 13.10 -8.50 0.99
N ARG A 65 12.01 -9.22 0.68
CA ARG A 65 12.00 -10.68 0.73
C ARG A 65 12.96 -11.16 -0.36
N PHE A 66 14.20 -11.42 0.02
CA PHE A 66 15.21 -11.98 -0.86
C PHE A 66 14.75 -13.38 -1.29
N VAL A 67 14.14 -13.51 -2.47
CA VAL A 67 13.82 -14.81 -3.06
C VAL A 67 14.92 -15.18 -4.06
N GLY A 68 15.89 -15.95 -3.58
CA GLY A 68 16.80 -16.74 -4.42
C GLY A 68 18.23 -16.21 -4.54
N VAL A 69 19.19 -17.06 -4.18
CA VAL A 69 20.55 -16.96 -4.71
C VAL A 69 20.49 -17.46 -6.16
N MET A 70 20.67 -16.57 -7.14
CA MET A 70 20.97 -17.00 -8.51
C MET A 70 22.36 -17.65 -8.49
N ARG A 71 22.41 -18.99 -8.46
CA ARG A 71 23.62 -19.74 -8.78
C ARG A 71 23.66 -19.89 -10.29
N PHE A 72 24.66 -19.29 -10.92
CA PHE A 72 25.11 -19.72 -12.24
C PHE A 72 26.02 -20.94 -12.00
N ASP A 73 25.57 -22.12 -12.42
CA ASP A 73 26.43 -23.26 -12.71
C ASP A 73 26.44 -23.44 -14.23
#